data_AF-A0A7V9QEM0-F1
#
_entry.id   AF-A0A7V9QEM0-F1
#
_cell.length_a   1.000
_cell.length_b   1.000
_cell.length_c   1.000
_cell.angle_alpha   90.00
_cell.angle_beta   90.00
_cell.angle_gamma   90.00
#
_symmetry.space_group_name_H-M   'P 1'
#
loop_
_entity.id
_entity.type
_entity.pdbx_description
1 polymer ?
#
loop_
_entity_poly.entity_id
_entity_poly.type
_entity_poly.pdbx_seq_one_letter_code
_entity_poly.pdbx_strand_id
1 'polypeptide(L)'
;MNRHEQLRRSALTWRMFARDGGFEIQCQLRDGRLPCCPCCRQILEARLDSRLCKELPLGAMGYDLDCRGCRRFFCVVRHTYRSVRLLRMRRFVAAVRAVGHPALRSAAMLPA
;
A
#
# COMPACT_ATOMS: atom_id res chain seq x y z
N MET A 1 -30.78 -2.74 12.49
CA MET A 1 -29.41 -2.93 13.02
C MET A 1 -28.63 -1.65 12.77
N ASN A 2 -28.32 -0.88 13.83
CA ASN A 2 -27.88 0.52 13.70
C ASN A 2 -26.40 0.63 13.31
N ARG A 3 -26.11 1.47 12.30
CA ARG A 3 -24.75 1.76 11.78
C ARG A 3 -23.76 2.16 12.88
N HIS A 4 -24.27 2.77 13.96
CA HIS A 4 -23.52 3.16 15.15
C HIS A 4 -23.04 1.99 16.02
N GLU A 5 -23.76 0.86 16.09
CA GLU A 5 -23.33 -0.31 16.87
C GLU A 5 -22.26 -1.12 16.14
N GLN A 6 -22.31 -1.14 14.81
CA GLN A 6 -21.29 -1.76 13.96
C GLN A 6 -19.95 -1.00 14.02
N LEU A 7 -20.01 0.32 14.23
CA LEU A 7 -18.85 1.17 14.50
C LEU A 7 -18.23 0.90 15.89
N ARG A 8 -19.04 0.61 16.91
CA ARG A 8 -18.55 0.32 18.28
C ARG A 8 -17.86 -1.04 18.40
N ARG A 9 -18.29 -2.07 17.68
CA ARG A 9 -17.67 -3.42 17.76
C ARG A 9 -16.40 -3.58 16.92
N SER A 10 -16.17 -2.72 15.93
CA SER A 10 -14.92 -2.72 15.14
C SER A 10 -13.80 -1.88 15.76
N ALA A 11 -13.94 -1.54 17.05
CA ALA A 11 -13.18 -0.52 17.74
C ALA A 11 -11.82 -0.95 18.32
N LEU A 12 -11.32 -2.18 18.10
CA LEU A 12 -10.06 -2.62 18.74
C LEU A 12 -8.86 -2.81 17.81
N THR A 13 -9.03 -2.76 16.50
CA THR A 13 -7.92 -2.95 15.55
C THR A 13 -7.83 -1.80 14.56
N TRP A 14 -6.62 -1.30 14.36
CA TRP A 14 -6.32 -0.35 13.29
C TRP A 14 -6.64 -0.98 11.94
N ARG A 15 -7.28 -0.22 11.05
CA ARG A 15 -7.66 -0.70 9.71
C ARG A 15 -7.07 0.17 8.61
N MET A 16 -6.67 -0.44 7.50
CA MET A 16 -6.28 0.33 6.33
C MET A 16 -7.51 1.07 5.76
N PHE A 17 -7.32 2.27 5.21
CA PHE A 17 -8.38 2.91 4.43
C PHE A 17 -8.79 2.01 3.24
N ALA A 18 -10.09 1.92 2.99
CA ALA A 18 -10.61 1.28 1.79
C ALA A 18 -10.13 2.02 0.52
N ARG A 19 -10.21 1.34 -0.63
CA ARG A 19 -9.69 1.84 -1.91
C ARG A 19 -10.12 3.29 -2.22
N ASP A 20 -11.41 3.60 -2.09
CA ASP A 20 -11.95 4.93 -2.41
C ASP A 20 -11.41 6.01 -1.47
N GLY A 21 -11.36 5.71 -0.16
CA GLY A 21 -10.78 6.62 0.83
C GLY A 21 -9.27 6.79 0.65
N GLY A 22 -8.57 5.72 0.29
CA GLY A 22 -7.15 5.79 -0.04
C GLY A 22 -6.88 6.63 -1.30
N PHE A 23 -7.73 6.53 -2.31
CA PHE A 23 -7.63 7.34 -3.53
C PHE A 23 -7.83 8.83 -3.25
N GLU A 24 -8.81 9.20 -2.42
CA GLU A 24 -9.02 10.60 -2.03
C GLU A 24 -7.81 11.17 -1.28
N ILE A 25 -7.25 10.41 -0.34
CA ILE A 25 -6.01 10.79 0.38
C ILE A 25 -4.84 10.96 -0.60
N GLN A 26 -4.72 10.05 -1.57
CA GLN A 26 -3.66 10.11 -2.58
C GLN A 26 -3.79 11.34 -3.49
N CYS A 27 -5.00 11.72 -3.89
CA CYS A 27 -5.25 12.95 -4.63
C CYS A 27 -4.82 14.19 -3.82
N GLN A 28 -5.20 14.27 -2.55
CA GLN A 28 -4.79 15.39 -1.68
C GLN A 28 -3.26 15.51 -1.56
N LEU A 29 -2.57 14.38 -1.38
CA LEU A 29 -1.11 14.35 -1.34
C LEU A 29 -0.47 14.81 -2.66
N ARG A 30 -1.01 14.37 -3.80
CA ARG A 30 -0.54 14.78 -5.13
C ARG A 30 -0.71 16.28 -5.35
N ASP A 31 -1.80 16.84 -4.85
CA ASP A 31 -2.13 18.26 -4.96
C ASP A 31 -1.35 19.13 -3.94
N GLY A 32 -0.43 18.54 -3.17
CA GLY A 32 0.39 19.24 -2.18
C GLY A 32 -0.37 19.69 -0.94
N ARG A 33 -1.56 19.16 -0.68
CA ARG A 33 -2.40 19.51 0.46
C ARG A 33 -2.02 18.72 1.71
N LEU A 34 -2.37 19.26 2.87
CA LEU A 34 -2.39 18.48 4.11
C LEU A 34 -3.51 17.43 4.00
N PRO A 35 -3.20 16.13 4.07
CA PRO A 35 -4.19 15.08 3.84
C PRO A 35 -5.14 14.98 5.03
N CYS A 36 -6.45 15.02 4.74
CA CYS A 36 -7.53 14.88 5.70
C CYS A 36 -8.25 13.54 5.52
N CYS A 37 -8.75 13.01 6.63
CA CYS A 37 -9.55 11.78 6.66
C CYS A 37 -10.86 11.97 5.86
N PRO A 38 -11.16 11.11 4.86
CA PRO A 38 -12.41 11.17 4.11
C PRO A 38 -13.68 11.00 4.97
N CYS A 39 -13.55 10.35 6.13
CA CYS A 39 -14.69 10.03 6.99
C CYS A 39 -15.00 11.11 8.04
N CYS A 40 -13.97 11.67 8.68
CA CYS A 40 -14.14 12.62 9.79
C CYS A 40 -13.52 14.01 9.53
N ARG A 41 -12.91 14.21 8.35
CA ARG A 41 -12.27 15.45 7.90
C ARG A 41 -11.10 15.97 8.75
N GLN A 42 -10.72 15.26 9.81
CA GLN A 42 -9.53 15.56 10.60
C GLN A 42 -8.24 15.35 9.78
N ILE A 43 -7.22 16.16 10.06
CA ILE A 43 -5.89 16.03 9.45
C ILE A 43 -5.30 14.67 9.86
N LEU A 44 -4.67 13.98 8.90
CA LEU A 44 -3.97 12.72 9.15
C LEU A 44 -2.59 12.99 9.74
N GLU A 45 -2.25 12.25 10.78
CA GLU A 45 -0.94 12.34 11.45
C GLU A 45 0.09 11.46 10.72
N ALA A 46 1.24 12.01 10.34
CA ALA A 46 2.32 11.24 9.76
C ALA A 46 3.11 10.46 10.84
N ARG A 47 3.30 9.16 10.61
CA ARG A 47 4.14 8.25 11.40
C ARG A 47 5.35 7.82 10.58
N LEU A 48 6.47 8.49 10.82
CA LEU A 48 7.73 8.24 10.13
C LEU A 48 8.44 6.96 10.62
N ASP A 49 8.13 6.52 11.83
CA ASP A 49 8.66 5.33 12.51
C ASP A 49 7.83 4.07 12.29
N SER A 50 6.91 4.10 11.32
CA SER A 50 5.95 3.02 11.14
C SER A 50 6.60 1.72 10.63
N ARG A 51 5.86 0.61 10.79
CA ARG A 51 6.30 -0.74 10.35
C ARG A 51 6.75 -0.77 8.89
N LEU A 52 6.19 0.11 8.05
CA LEU A 52 6.51 0.22 6.64
C LEU A 52 8.00 0.49 6.38
N CYS A 53 8.65 1.31 7.22
CA CYS A 53 10.05 1.70 7.04
C CYS A 53 11.02 0.50 7.03
N LYS A 54 10.68 -0.62 7.68
CA LYS A 54 11.57 -1.78 7.79
C LYS A 54 11.62 -2.64 6.53
N GLU A 55 10.65 -2.52 5.62
CA GLU A 55 10.48 -3.46 4.51
C GLU A 55 10.73 -2.85 3.12
N LEU A 56 11.10 -1.57 3.05
CA LEU A 56 11.17 -0.86 1.78
C LEU A 56 12.44 -1.17 0.98
N PRO A 57 12.33 -1.33 -0.35
CA PRO A 57 13.49 -1.57 -1.21
C PRO A 57 14.40 -0.33 -1.22
N LEU A 58 15.71 -0.58 -1.08
CA LEU A 58 16.84 0.37 -1.14
C LEU A 58 16.46 1.81 -1.53
N GLY A 59 16.39 2.67 -0.52
CA GLY A 59 16.21 4.11 -0.66
C GLY A 59 14.79 4.56 -1.01
N ALA A 60 13.79 3.67 -0.99
CA ALA A 60 12.40 4.11 -0.90
C ALA A 60 12.12 4.60 0.54
N MET A 61 11.31 5.65 0.64
CA MET A 61 10.80 6.15 1.92
C MET A 61 9.36 5.73 2.07
N GLY A 62 8.92 5.48 3.29
CA GLY A 62 7.52 5.27 3.56
C GLY A 62 7.15 5.66 4.97
N TYR A 63 5.88 5.96 5.15
CA TYR A 63 5.31 6.38 6.41
C TYR A 63 3.81 6.12 6.37
N ASP A 64 3.21 5.97 7.55
CA ASP A 64 1.76 5.82 7.65
C ASP A 64 1.12 7.18 7.96
N LEU A 65 -0.07 7.40 7.40
CA LEU A 65 -0.95 8.51 7.70
C LEU A 65 -2.12 8.01 8.54
N ASP A 66 -2.11 8.37 9.83
CA ASP A 66 -3.06 7.89 10.82
C ASP A 66 -4.22 8.85 11.02
N CYS A 67 -5.43 8.31 10.98
CA CYS A 67 -6.61 8.92 11.57
C CYS A 67 -6.92 8.24 12.90
N ARG A 68 -6.51 8.84 14.02
CA ARG A 68 -6.78 8.31 15.36
C ARG A 68 -8.28 8.23 15.67
N GLY A 69 -9.06 9.22 15.25
CA GLY A 69 -10.51 9.26 15.47
C GLY A 69 -11.27 8.13 14.76
N CYS A 70 -10.84 7.75 13.56
CA CYS A 70 -11.43 6.63 12.82
C CYS A 70 -10.67 5.30 13.02
N ARG A 71 -9.53 5.31 13.72
CA ARG A 71 -8.57 4.21 13.84
C ARG A 71 -8.21 3.59 12.49
N ARG A 72 -7.91 4.46 11.52
CA ARG A 72 -7.53 4.05 10.16
C ARG A 72 -6.19 4.60 9.75
N PHE A 73 -5.46 3.87 8.90
CA PHE A 73 -4.17 4.31 8.38
C PHE A 73 -4.08 4.17 6.86
N PHE A 74 -3.29 5.03 6.23
CA PHE A 74 -2.94 4.98 4.81
C PHE A 74 -1.42 4.96 4.67
N CYS A 75 -0.88 3.93 4.00
CA CYS A 75 0.55 3.81 3.78
C CYS A 75 0.98 4.68 2.60
N VAL A 76 1.93 5.57 2.82
CA VAL A 76 2.57 6.33 1.75
C VAL A 76 3.92 5.70 1.47
N VAL A 77 4.16 5.33 0.21
CA VAL A 77 5.47 4.90 -0.27
C VAL A 77 5.96 5.86 -1.34
N ARG A 78 7.11 6.47 -1.12
CA ARG A 78 7.81 7.31 -2.09
C ARG A 78 9.00 6.54 -2.64
N HIS A 79 8.87 6.15 -3.89
CA HIS A 79 9.93 5.48 -4.61
C HIS A 79 10.97 6.48 -5.13
N THR A 80 12.24 6.14 -4.97
CA THR A 80 13.34 6.77 -5.70
C THR A 80 13.61 6.02 -6.99
N TYR A 81 14.29 6.66 -7.96
CA TYR A 81 14.72 6.02 -9.21
C TYR A 81 15.45 4.67 -8.96
N ARG A 82 16.33 4.64 -7.96
CA ARG A 82 17.06 3.43 -7.55
C ARG A 82 16.13 2.31 -7.09
N SER A 83 15.15 2.62 -6.24
CA SER A 83 14.19 1.64 -5.74
C SER A 83 13.31 1.07 -6.87
N VAL A 84 12.89 1.91 -7.84
CA VAL A 84 12.13 1.47 -9.02
C VAL A 84 12.97 0.55 -9.91
N ARG A 85 14.24 0.91 -10.17
CA ARG A 85 15.16 0.09 -10.97
C ARG A 85 15.35 -1.30 -10.36
N LEU A 86 15.52 -1.36 -9.03
CA LEU A 86 15.65 -2.63 -8.31
C LEU A 86 14.39 -3.49 -8.43
N LEU A 87 13.20 -2.90 -8.25
CA LEU A 87 11.93 -3.62 -8.42
C LEU A 87 11.77 -4.17 -9.83
N ARG A 88 12.11 -3.40 -10.87
CA ARG A 88 12.10 -3.85 -12.26
C ARG A 88 13.03 -5.04 -12.48
N MET A 89 14.26 -4.96 -11.97
CA MET A 89 15.23 -6.05 -12.10
C MET A 89 14.76 -7.33 -11.38
N ARG A 90 14.21 -7.20 -10.16
CA ARG A 90 13.65 -8.36 -9.42
C ARG A 90 12.52 -9.03 -10.19
N ARG A 91 11.61 -8.24 -10.79
CA ARG A 91 10.52 -8.76 -11.64
C ARG A 91 11.06 -9.46 -12.89
N PHE A 92 12.08 -8.88 -13.54
CA PHE A 92 12.73 -9.50 -14.69
C PHE A 92 13.36 -10.86 -14.33
N VAL A 93 14.14 -10.92 -13.26
CA VAL A 93 14.75 -12.18 -12.78
C VAL A 93 13.69 -13.22 -12.44
N ALA A 94 12.60 -12.82 -11.79
CA ALA A 94 11.49 -13.72 -11.48
C ALA A 94 10.83 -14.29 -12.75
N ALA A 95 10.61 -13.46 -13.77
CA ALA A 95 10.07 -13.90 -15.06
C ALA A 95 11.01 -14.89 -15.78
N VAL A 96 12.31 -14.59 -15.80
CA VAL A 96 13.32 -15.50 -16.38
C VAL A 96 13.32 -16.86 -15.68
N ARG A 97 13.24 -16.87 -14.33
CA ARG A 97 13.16 -18.11 -13.54
C ARG A 97 11.88 -18.91 -13.83
N ALA A 98 10.75 -18.24 -14.03
CA ALA A 98 9.50 -18.90 -14.37
C ALA A 98 9.58 -19.60 -15.73
N VAL A 99 10.19 -18.98 -16.75
CA VAL A 99 10.38 -19.57 -18.08
C VAL A 99 11.39 -20.72 -18.07
N GLY A 100 12.40 -20.65 -17.20
CA GLY A 100 13.38 -21.73 -17.01
C GLY A 100 12.85 -22.94 -16.22
N HIS A 101 11.63 -22.87 -15.68
CA HIS A 101 11.08 -23.96 -14.87
C HIS A 101 10.60 -25.12 -15.78
N PRO A 102 11.08 -26.36 -15.60
CA PRO A 102 10.79 -27.49 -16.48
C PRO A 102 9.29 -27.76 -16.70
N ALA A 103 8.47 -27.50 -15.67
CA ALA A 103 7.02 -27.74 -15.69
C ALA A 103 6.26 -26.86 -16.70
N LEU A 104 6.78 -25.68 -17.07
CA LEU A 104 6.15 -24.79 -18.07
C LEU A 104 6.66 -25.06 -19.49
N ARG A 105 7.79 -25.75 -19.66
CA ARG A 105 8.29 -26.18 -20.98
C ARG A 105 7.45 -27.31 -21.57
N SER A 106 6.94 -28.23 -20.75
CA SER A 106 6.08 -29.33 -21.23
C SER A 106 4.69 -28.86 -21.68
N ALA A 107 4.17 -27.77 -21.13
CA ALA A 107 2.88 -27.20 -21.55
C ALA A 107 2.93 -26.52 -22.93
N ALA A 108 4.13 -26.11 -23.39
CA ALA A 108 4.35 -25.52 -24.71
C ALA A 108 4.68 -26.57 -25.80
N MET A 109 4.67 -27.87 -25.45
CA MET A 109 5.02 -29.00 -26.33
C MET A 109 3.83 -29.93 -26.59
N LEU A 110 2.60 -29.41 -26.66
CA LEU A 110 1.47 -30.15 -27.25
C LEU A 110 1.36 -29.79 -28.74
N PRO A 111 1.56 -30.75 -29.68
CA PRO A 111 1.25 -30.55 -31.08
C PRO A 111 -0.28 -30.53 -31.32
N ALA A 112 -0.65 -29.95 -32.46
CA ALA A 112 -2.00 -29.65 -32.94
C ALA A 112 -2.97 -30.85 -33.00
#